data_AF-W7K996-F1
#
_entry.id   AF-W7K996-F1
#
_cell.length_a   1.000
_cell.length_b   1.000
_cell.length_c   1.000
_cell.angle_alpha   90.00
_cell.angle_beta   90.00
_cell.angle_gamma   90.00
#
_symmetry.space_group_name_H-M   'P 1'
#
loop_
_entity.id
_entity.type
_entity.pdbx_description
1 polymer ?
#
loop_
_entity_poly.entity_id
_entity_poly.type
_entity_poly.pdbx_seq_one_letter_code
_entity_poly.pdbx_strand_id
1 'polypeptide(L)'
;MNNMLNEKKNFIRHVLMNSPPGKLYDLVKDINILLGSSVSIQKILEEVLKDYNEKNYNFILTDKNEYVITCKKFKVNHLYFIPKLKALVHVNHLKRTANVLETVKELKYPEQLENYR
;
A
#
# COMPACT_ATOMS: atom_id res chain seq x y z
N MET A 1 0.33 19.34 22.78
CA MET A 1 -0.73 18.58 22.10
C MET A 1 -0.21 17.54 21.08
N ASN A 2 0.88 17.80 20.35
CA ASN A 2 1.46 16.84 19.38
C ASN A 2 1.98 15.52 20.00
N ASN A 3 2.35 15.51 21.29
CA ASN A 3 2.94 14.32 21.91
C ASN A 3 1.97 13.12 21.98
N MET A 4 0.72 13.36 22.39
CA MET A 4 -0.29 12.30 22.51
C MET A 4 -0.65 11.65 21.16
N LEU A 5 -0.71 12.44 20.08
CA LEU A 5 -0.97 11.88 18.75
C LEU A 5 0.22 11.05 18.25
N ASN A 6 1.45 11.48 18.54
CA ASN A 6 2.66 10.73 18.22
C ASN A 6 2.74 9.42 19.01
N GLU A 7 2.36 9.42 20.29
CA GLU A 7 2.28 8.20 21.10
C GLU A 7 1.25 7.21 20.52
N LYS A 8 0.06 7.70 20.14
CA LYS A 8 -0.94 6.88 19.43
C LYS A 8 -0.40 6.33 18.12
N LYS A 9 0.33 7.13 17.32
CA LYS A 9 0.99 6.66 16.10
C LYS A 9 1.99 5.54 16.37
N ASN A 10 2.84 5.70 17.39
CA ASN A 10 3.83 4.70 17.77
C ASN A 10 3.16 3.40 18.25
N PHE A 11 2.11 3.50 19.05
CA PHE A 11 1.31 2.36 19.50
C PHE A 11 0.68 1.61 18.32
N ILE A 12 -0.04 2.31 17.44
CA ILE A 12 -0.67 1.73 16.24
C ILE A 12 0.37 1.03 15.37
N ARG A 13 1.53 1.68 15.14
CA ARG A 13 2.64 1.11 14.37
C ARG A 13 3.14 -0.19 15.01
N HIS A 14 3.36 -0.19 16.33
CA HIS A 14 3.84 -1.37 17.03
C HIS A 14 2.86 -2.54 16.92
N VAL A 15 1.57 -2.30 17.16
CA VAL A 15 0.53 -3.34 17.13
C VAL A 15 0.38 -3.93 15.72
N LEU A 16 0.19 -3.08 14.71
CA LEU A 16 -0.08 -3.55 13.35
C LEU A 16 1.14 -4.22 12.70
N MET A 17 2.35 -3.72 12.96
CA MET A 17 3.57 -4.31 12.39
C MET A 17 3.90 -5.70 12.94
N ASN A 18 3.36 -6.04 14.10
CA ASN A 18 3.50 -7.35 14.73
C ASN A 18 2.21 -8.20 14.66
N SER A 19 1.25 -7.79 13.82
CA SER A 19 0.04 -8.57 13.58
C SER A 19 0.39 -9.98 13.09
N PRO A 20 -0.23 -11.03 13.66
CA PRO A 20 -0.14 -12.35 13.07
C PRO A 20 -0.75 -12.35 11.65
N PRO A 21 -0.32 -13.27 10.78
CA PRO A 21 -0.84 -13.36 9.42
C PRO A 21 -2.36 -13.60 9.46
N GLY A 22 -3.10 -12.90 8.59
CA GLY A 22 -4.55 -13.02 8.48
C GLY A 22 -5.36 -12.23 9.53
N LYS A 23 -4.74 -11.63 10.56
CA LYS A 23 -5.43 -10.88 11.62
C LYS A 23 -5.32 -9.36 11.55
N LEU A 24 -4.60 -8.84 10.56
CA LEU A 24 -4.32 -7.41 10.42
C LEU A 24 -5.60 -6.54 10.44
N TYR A 25 -6.62 -6.93 9.68
CA TYR A 25 -7.84 -6.14 9.55
C TYR A 25 -8.78 -6.28 10.76
N ASP A 26 -8.69 -7.38 11.51
CA ASP A 26 -9.37 -7.50 12.80
C ASP A 26 -8.77 -6.48 13.78
N LEU A 27 -7.44 -6.40 13.85
CA LEU A 27 -6.74 -5.41 14.67
C LEU A 27 -7.03 -3.97 14.27
N VAL A 28 -7.18 -3.67 12.97
CA VAL A 28 -7.60 -2.34 12.52
C VAL A 28 -8.97 -1.97 13.07
N LYS A 29 -9.93 -2.91 13.12
CA LYS A 29 -11.25 -2.68 13.72
C LYS A 29 -11.12 -2.44 15.23
N ASP A 30 -10.32 -3.24 15.93
CA ASP A 30 -10.10 -3.10 17.36
C ASP A 30 -9.47 -1.74 17.71
N ILE A 31 -8.50 -1.29 16.91
CA ILE A 31 -7.90 0.04 17.06
C ILE A 31 -8.92 1.16 16.83
N ASN A 32 -9.80 1.03 15.84
CA ASN A 32 -10.86 2.00 15.59
C ASN A 32 -11.86 2.07 16.74
N ILE A 33 -12.14 0.95 17.43
CA ILE A 33 -12.97 0.91 18.64
C ILE A 33 -12.23 1.60 19.79
N LEU A 34 -10.95 1.31 19.99
CA LEU A 34 -10.15 1.81 21.12
C LEU A 34 -9.83 3.30 21.02
N LEU A 35 -9.42 3.77 19.84
CA LEU A 35 -8.91 5.13 19.63
C LEU A 35 -9.90 6.05 18.89
N GLY A 36 -11.03 5.51 18.45
CA GLY A 36 -12.03 6.18 17.63
C GLY A 36 -11.62 6.30 16.15
N SER A 37 -12.55 6.78 15.33
CA SER A 37 -12.41 6.89 13.87
C SER A 37 -12.13 8.31 13.38
N SER A 38 -11.40 9.10 14.14
CA SER A 38 -11.03 10.46 13.71
C SER A 38 -10.18 10.45 12.45
N VAL A 39 -10.26 11.53 11.65
CA VAL A 39 -9.50 11.68 10.39
C VAL A 39 -8.00 11.48 10.60
N SER A 40 -7.44 11.98 11.70
CA SER A 40 -6.02 11.82 12.04
C SER A 40 -5.64 10.36 12.28
N ILE A 41 -6.48 9.59 12.97
CA ILE A 41 -6.25 8.16 13.23
C ILE A 41 -6.36 7.35 11.94
N GLN A 42 -7.34 7.65 11.08
CA GLN A 42 -7.48 6.97 9.79
C GLN A 42 -6.25 7.18 8.89
N LYS A 43 -5.70 8.40 8.85
CA LYS A 43 -4.46 8.69 8.12
C LYS A 43 -3.27 7.89 8.66
N ILE A 44 -3.14 7.79 9.99
CA ILE A 44 -2.08 6.99 10.62
C ILE A 44 -2.24 5.51 10.28
N LEU A 45 -3.47 4.97 10.36
CA LEU A 45 -3.76 3.58 10.01
C LEU A 45 -3.40 3.29 8.56
N GLU A 46 -3.79 4.17 7.63
CA GLU A 46 -3.46 4.02 6.22
C GLU A 46 -1.95 4.01 5.97
N GLU A 47 -1.20 4.91 6.61
CA GLU A 47 0.26 4.98 6.54
C GLU A 47 0.92 3.67 7.05
N VAL A 48 0.49 3.19 8.22
CA VAL A 48 1.05 1.98 8.84
C VAL A 48 0.67 0.72 8.05
N LEU A 49 -0.56 0.62 7.55
CA LEU A 49 -0.99 -0.51 6.72
C LEU A 49 -0.23 -0.56 5.40
N LYS A 50 0.05 0.60 4.80
CA LYS A 50 0.90 0.68 3.63
C LYS A 50 2.31 0.18 3.92
N ASP A 51 2.93 0.61 5.02
CA ASP A 51 4.24 0.13 5.45
C ASP A 51 4.24 -1.39 5.68
N TYR A 52 3.22 -1.93 6.34
CA TYR A 52 3.05 -3.37 6.56
C TYR A 52 2.94 -4.14 5.24
N ASN A 53 2.06 -3.68 4.35
CA ASN A 53 1.83 -4.30 3.05
C ASN A 53 3.09 -4.30 2.19
N GLU A 54 3.80 -3.16 2.14
CA GLU A 54 5.06 -3.02 1.40
C GLU A 54 6.18 -3.89 1.98
N LYS A 55 6.27 -4.04 3.31
CA LYS A 55 7.30 -4.88 3.96
C LYS A 55 7.06 -6.37 3.73
N ASN A 56 5.80 -6.78 3.71
CA ASN A 56 5.40 -8.19 3.62
C ASN A 56 5.07 -8.63 2.19
N TYR A 57 5.24 -7.75 1.18
CA TYR A 57 4.94 -8.05 -0.23
C TYR A 57 3.49 -8.52 -0.45
N ASN A 58 2.54 -7.94 0.29
CA ASN A 58 1.15 -8.38 0.25
C ASN A 58 0.53 -8.21 -1.13
N PHE A 59 -0.36 -9.14 -1.47
CA PHE A 59 -1.12 -9.12 -2.71
C PHE A 59 -2.49 -8.49 -2.49
N ILE A 60 -2.87 -7.59 -3.39
CA ILE A 60 -4.20 -6.98 -3.41
C ILE A 60 -4.82 -7.24 -4.78
N LEU A 61 -6.06 -7.74 -4.78
CA LEU A 61 -6.80 -8.02 -5.99
C LEU A 61 -7.24 -6.69 -6.63
N THR A 62 -7.02 -6.58 -7.93
CA THR A 62 -7.47 -5.45 -8.73
C THR A 62 -8.87 -5.67 -9.30
N ASP A 63 -9.51 -4.58 -9.72
CA ASP A 63 -10.75 -4.56 -10.50
C ASP A 63 -10.69 -5.36 -11.82
N LYS A 64 -9.50 -5.72 -12.31
CA LYS A 64 -9.28 -6.55 -13.50
C LYS A 64 -8.99 -8.02 -13.20
N ASN A 65 -9.28 -8.49 -11.98
CA ASN A 65 -9.02 -9.86 -11.52
C ASN A 65 -7.54 -10.29 -11.60
N GLU A 66 -6.64 -9.33 -11.42
CA GLU A 66 -5.19 -9.54 -11.33
C GLU A 66 -4.66 -9.06 -9.98
N TYR A 67 -3.54 -9.61 -9.52
CA TYR A 67 -2.94 -9.21 -8.25
C TYR A 67 -1.84 -8.16 -8.44
N VAL A 68 -1.91 -7.10 -7.64
CA VAL A 68 -0.77 -6.19 -7.44
C VAL A 68 0.04 -6.63 -6.22
N ILE A 69 1.36 -6.71 -6.38
CA ILE A 69 2.29 -6.88 -5.27
C ILE A 69 2.61 -5.49 -4.72
N THR A 70 2.20 -5.21 -3.48
CA THR A 70 2.58 -3.95 -2.84
C THR A 70 4.05 -4.03 -2.44
N CYS A 71 4.92 -3.35 -3.18
CA CYS A 71 6.37 -3.36 -2.96
C CYS A 71 6.96 -1.99 -3.29
N LYS A 72 7.87 -1.49 -2.44
CA LYS A 72 8.57 -0.21 -2.66
C LYS A 72 9.32 -0.15 -3.98
N LYS A 73 9.88 -1.27 -4.46
CA LYS A 73 10.63 -1.35 -5.72
C LYS A 73 9.75 -1.16 -6.96
N PHE A 74 8.47 -1.51 -6.89
CA PHE A 74 7.51 -1.36 -8.00
C PHE A 74 6.61 -0.14 -7.83
N LYS A 75 6.98 0.78 -6.94
CA LYS A 75 6.19 1.95 -6.65
C LYS A 75 6.70 3.14 -7.45
N VAL A 76 5.79 3.77 -8.19
CA VAL A 76 6.02 5.01 -8.94
C VAL A 76 5.15 6.08 -8.30
N ASN A 77 5.77 7.03 -7.60
CA ASN A 77 5.09 8.02 -6.74
C ASN A 77 4.17 7.37 -5.68
N HIS A 78 2.85 7.43 -5.90
CA HIS A 78 1.84 6.85 -5.03
C HIS A 78 1.15 5.61 -5.64
N LEU A 79 1.61 5.16 -6.81
CA LEU A 79 1.03 4.05 -7.57
C LEU A 79 1.96 2.85 -7.57
N TYR A 80 1.39 1.67 -7.77
CA TYR A 80 2.13 0.42 -7.92
C TYR A 80 2.06 -0.06 -9.36
N PHE A 81 3.16 -0.55 -9.90
CA PHE A 81 3.23 -1.09 -11.24
C PHE A 81 2.92 -2.59 -11.26
N ILE A 82 2.04 -3.03 -12.17
CA ILE A 82 1.82 -4.43 -12.50
C ILE A 82 2.47 -4.72 -13.85
N PRO A 83 3.60 -5.45 -13.89
CA PRO A 83 4.28 -5.77 -15.15
C PRO A 83 3.40 -6.53 -16.14
N LYS A 84 2.61 -7.50 -15.66
CA LYS A 84 1.73 -8.34 -16.50
C LYS A 84 0.71 -7.52 -17.28
N LEU A 85 0.13 -6.50 -16.65
CA LEU A 85 -0.83 -5.60 -17.27
C LEU A 85 -0.18 -4.38 -17.93
N LYS A 86 1.14 -4.22 -17.78
CA LYS A 86 1.87 -2.99 -18.11
C LYS A 86 1.12 -1.76 -17.58
N ALA A 87 0.65 -1.77 -16.33
CA ALA A 87 -0.27 -0.74 -15.83
C ALA A 87 0.11 -0.23 -14.44
N LEU A 88 -0.27 1.02 -14.16
CA LEU A 88 -0.18 1.61 -12.83
C LEU A 88 -1.51 1.46 -12.09
N VAL A 89 -1.39 1.20 -10.79
CA VAL A 89 -2.50 0.83 -9.93
C VAL A 89 -2.49 1.69 -8.68
N HIS A 90 -3.65 2.30 -8.39
CA HIS A 90 -3.89 2.96 -7.12
C HIS A 90 -4.41 1.94 -6.11
N VAL A 91 -3.75 1.83 -4.97
CA VAL A 91 -4.12 0.89 -3.90
C VAL A 91 -4.69 1.64 -2.71
N ASN A 92 -5.89 1.27 -2.29
CA ASN A 92 -6.43 1.65 -1.00
C ASN A 92 -6.10 0.56 0.02
N HIS A 93 -5.11 0.81 0.89
CA HIS A 93 -4.63 -0.18 1.85
C HIS A 93 -5.64 -0.47 2.98
N LEU A 94 -6.47 0.51 3.34
CA LEU A 94 -7.54 0.37 4.33
C LEU A 94 -8.67 -0.54 3.81
N LYS A 95 -9.15 -0.29 2.59
CA LYS A 95 -10.24 -1.05 1.96
C LYS A 95 -9.76 -2.34 1.29
N ARG A 96 -8.46 -2.52 1.12
CA ARG A 96 -7.83 -3.64 0.39
C ARG A 96 -8.36 -3.73 -1.05
N THR A 97 -8.55 -2.59 -1.69
CA THR A 97 -8.98 -2.50 -3.08
C THR A 97 -7.90 -1.84 -3.93
N ALA A 98 -7.81 -2.26 -5.18
CA ALA A 98 -6.83 -1.73 -6.12
C ALA A 98 -7.51 -1.43 -7.46
N ASN A 99 -7.35 -0.20 -7.94
CA ASN A 99 -7.96 0.27 -9.18
C ASN A 99 -6.86 0.50 -10.22
N VAL A 100 -7.00 -0.12 -11.38
CA VAL A 100 -6.05 0.06 -12.49
C VAL A 100 -6.34 1.40 -13.17
N LEU A 101 -5.38 2.33 -13.12
CA LEU A 101 -5.58 3.69 -13.61
C LEU A 101 -5.30 3.83 -15.10
N GLU A 102 -4.15 3.36 -15.61
CA GLU A 102 -3.82 3.40 -17.04
C GLU A 102 -2.75 2.34 -17.39
N THR A 103 -2.78 1.83 -18.63
CA THR A 103 -1.68 1.05 -19.20
C THR A 103 -0.53 1.97 -19.60
N VAL A 104 0.63 1.79 -18.99
CA VAL A 104 1.87 2.46 -19.35
C VAL A 104 2.21 2.10 -20.79
N LYS A 105 2.25 3.12 -21.66
CA LYS A 105 2.71 2.94 -23.04
C LYS A 105 4.16 2.49 -23.02
N GLU A 106 4.44 1.44 -23.78
CA GLU A 106 5.79 0.94 -23.96
C GLU A 106 6.62 2.01 -24.68
N LEU A 107 7.64 2.52 -24.00
CA LEU A 107 8.58 3.46 -24.60
C LEU A 107 9.54 2.67 -25.50
N LYS A 108 9.39 2.83 -26.80
CA LYS A 108 10.35 2.28 -27.78
C LYS A 108 11.49 3.27 -27.96
N TYR A 109 12.65 2.98 -27.37
CA TYR A 109 13.90 3.69 -27.65
C TYR A 109 14.93 2.74 -28.29
N PRO A 110 14.67 2.25 -29.51
CA PRO A 110 15.55 1.30 -30.18
C PRO A 110 16.98 1.85 -30.33
N GLU A 111 17.12 3.14 -30.66
CA GLU A 111 18.42 3.81 -30.86
C GLU A 111 19.24 3.94 -29.56
N GLN A 112 18.59 4.04 -28.39
CA GLN A 112 19.29 4.14 -27.10
C GLN A 112 19.75 2.77 -26.58
N LEU A 113 19.06 1.69 -26.98
CA LEU A 113 19.41 0.31 -26.64
C LEU A 113 20.59 -0.22 -27.45
N GLU A 114 20.89 0.36 -28.63
CA GLU A 114 22.08 0.00 -29.40
C GLU A 114 23.38 0.32 -28.66
N ASN A 115 23.39 1.37 -27.81
CA ASN A 115 24.57 1.71 -27.00
C ASN A 115 24.89 0.70 -25.89
N TYR A 116 24.01 -0.28 -25.66
CA TYR A 116 24.14 -1.33 -24.64
C TYR A 116 24.17 -2.75 -25.23
N ARG A 117 24.22 -2.88 -26.55
CA ARG A 117 24.46 -4.14 -27.27
C ARG A 117 25.94 -4.33 -27.53
#